data_AF-A0A6N8Y8N9-F1
#
_entry.id   AF-A0A6N8Y8N9-F1
#
_cell.length_a   1.000
_cell.length_b   1.000
_cell.length_c   1.000
_cell.angle_alpha   90.00
_cell.angle_beta   90.00
_cell.angle_gamma   90.00
#
_symmetry.space_group_name_H-M   'P 1'
#
loop_
_entity.id
_entity.type
_entity.pdbx_description
1 polymer ?
#
loop_
_entity_poly.entity_id
_entity_poly.type
_entity_poly.pdbx_seq_one_letter_code
_entity_poly.pdbx_strand_id
1 'polypeptide(L)'
;MKSFRGFVITLGVMFAMITFFPGISAFADGSHDDPQTTASEAASASDEPTMKSFVLHAKRHMDEAVAGGRAELSAFNRQMRTQETWNSDSVYLITISKSGGTIINHGIYTKDLFGNSIAGLETVRELLAKLEQVAPGEAACVQYGDMDRWSCAVQYDSINRELKGILIGGFNHAKDDPAITPPDCPDYEPAVTAQQVNESGADEDLRDFVKEAIKRIDGLLKLEQTPQGTQGLQDALNKASCLGRGHWKEGSIYLFIMAKIGNRAPFVILNGNNPEFTGSPFENILDEDEVDIGAEILKVAGEHGESGFVKYKWDNPTIEEDDVDMEGRSPGRSLKTSYVEAVTFDHRPRTVFIFGSGTYEPFEPDGAGDMDSDGDDGCAIAGTDSKPWSAVFNLFLVVFSICIAFWWRDRSKK
;
A
#
# COMPACT_ATOMS: atom_id res chain seq x y z
N MET A 1 16.96 57.90 -61.49
CA MET A 1 16.87 58.85 -60.36
C MET A 1 16.50 58.09 -59.09
N LYS A 2 17.35 58.21 -58.05
CA LYS A 2 17.13 57.89 -56.61
C LYS A 2 16.73 56.44 -56.29
N SER A 3 17.63 55.49 -56.01
CA SER A 3 18.50 55.34 -54.83
C SER A 3 17.77 55.51 -53.50
N PHE A 4 17.44 54.41 -52.83
CA PHE A 4 17.44 54.36 -51.36
C PHE A 4 18.06 53.04 -50.86
N ARG A 5 19.05 53.23 -50.00
CA ARG A 5 19.87 52.23 -49.33
C ARG A 5 19.23 51.85 -48.00
N GLY A 6 19.37 50.58 -47.63
CA GLY A 6 19.71 50.13 -46.28
C GLY A 6 18.63 50.12 -45.20
N PHE A 7 18.36 48.94 -44.65
CA PHE A 7 18.60 48.70 -43.23
C PHE A 7 18.76 47.20 -42.97
N VAL A 8 19.90 46.85 -42.37
CA VAL A 8 20.24 45.53 -41.84
C VAL A 8 19.64 45.46 -40.44
N ILE A 9 18.81 44.46 -40.15
CA ILE A 9 18.49 44.06 -38.77
C ILE A 9 18.84 42.59 -38.63
N THR A 10 20.00 42.36 -38.03
CA THR A 10 20.45 41.06 -37.53
C THR A 10 19.66 40.78 -36.25
N LEU A 11 18.67 39.89 -36.30
CA LEU A 11 18.04 39.37 -35.09
C LEU A 11 18.81 38.12 -34.66
N GLY A 12 19.64 38.27 -33.63
CA GLY A 12 20.37 37.17 -32.99
C GLY A 12 19.40 36.28 -32.22
N VAL A 13 19.25 35.05 -32.67
CA VAL A 13 18.61 33.97 -31.91
C VAL A 13 19.69 33.41 -30.96
N MET A 14 19.63 33.81 -29.69
CA MET A 14 20.35 33.11 -28.63
C MET A 14 19.67 31.75 -28.41
N PHE A 15 20.30 30.70 -28.91
CA PHE A 15 20.06 29.33 -28.45
C PHE A 15 20.66 29.20 -27.04
N ALA A 16 19.82 29.29 -26.01
CA ALA A 16 20.18 28.82 -24.68
C ALA A 16 20.16 27.28 -24.72
N MET A 17 21.35 26.66 -24.73
CA MET A 17 21.50 25.25 -24.41
C MET A 17 21.08 25.05 -22.95
N ILE A 18 19.85 24.58 -22.74
CA ILE A 18 19.51 23.87 -21.52
C ILE A 18 20.04 22.46 -21.71
N THR A 19 21.20 22.19 -21.13
CA THR A 19 21.71 20.83 -20.94
C THR A 19 20.78 20.11 -19.98
N PHE A 20 19.83 19.36 -20.52
CA PHE A 20 19.15 18.28 -19.82
C PHE A 20 20.23 17.24 -19.48
N PHE A 21 20.67 17.18 -18.23
CA PHE A 21 21.37 16.02 -17.69
C PHE A 21 20.30 15.00 -17.30
N PRO A 22 20.09 13.90 -18.04
CA PRO A 22 19.47 12.74 -17.44
C PRO A 22 20.46 12.24 -16.39
N GLY A 23 20.13 12.42 -15.13
CA GLY A 23 20.78 11.70 -14.03
C GLY A 23 20.47 10.23 -14.20
N ILE A 24 21.26 9.54 -15.02
CA ILE A 24 21.31 8.10 -15.08
C ILE A 24 21.91 7.68 -13.74
N SER A 25 21.05 7.21 -12.83
CA SER A 25 21.46 6.43 -11.68
C SER A 25 22.22 5.22 -12.21
N ALA A 26 23.54 5.28 -12.16
CA ALA A 26 24.41 4.17 -12.48
C ALA A 26 24.28 3.12 -11.37
N PHE A 27 23.25 2.27 -11.48
CA PHE A 27 23.31 0.96 -10.85
C PHE A 27 24.46 0.21 -11.52
N ALA A 28 25.34 -0.36 -10.71
CA ALA A 28 26.54 -1.05 -11.16
C ALA A 28 26.16 -2.17 -12.13
N ASP A 29 26.57 -2.01 -13.38
CA ASP A 29 26.35 -2.92 -14.50
C ASP A 29 27.25 -4.16 -14.33
N GLY A 30 26.85 -5.06 -13.43
CA GLY A 30 27.36 -6.43 -13.40
C GLY A 30 26.74 -7.16 -14.59
N SER A 31 27.52 -7.36 -15.67
CA SER A 31 27.06 -8.03 -16.88
C SER A 31 26.75 -9.51 -16.61
N HIS A 32 25.55 -9.78 -16.11
CA HIS A 32 24.94 -11.09 -16.17
C HIS A 32 24.31 -11.21 -17.57
N ASP A 33 24.94 -11.96 -18.47
CA ASP A 33 24.50 -12.27 -19.85
C ASP A 33 23.14 -13.00 -19.96
N ASP A 34 22.35 -13.03 -18.88
CA ASP A 34 21.03 -13.63 -18.90
C ASP A 34 20.03 -12.65 -19.56
N PRO A 35 19.19 -13.13 -20.49
CA PRO A 35 18.19 -12.27 -21.11
C PRO A 35 17.28 -11.66 -20.02
N GLN A 36 17.26 -10.33 -19.99
CA GLN A 36 16.42 -9.53 -19.11
C GLN A 36 15.07 -9.27 -19.78
N THR A 37 14.17 -10.26 -19.77
CA THR A 37 12.82 -10.06 -20.29
C THR A 37 12.05 -9.14 -19.35
N THR A 38 11.50 -8.05 -19.88
CA THR A 38 10.64 -7.09 -19.18
C THR A 38 9.16 -7.44 -19.28
N ALA A 39 8.32 -6.81 -18.46
CA ALA A 39 6.87 -6.97 -18.52
C ALA A 39 6.29 -6.51 -19.88
N SER A 40 6.83 -5.45 -20.47
CA SER A 40 6.38 -4.94 -21.78
C SER A 40 6.74 -5.90 -22.93
N GLU A 41 7.91 -6.53 -22.88
CA GLU A 41 8.31 -7.56 -23.85
C GLU A 41 7.45 -8.81 -23.72
N ALA A 42 7.22 -9.29 -22.50
CA ALA A 42 6.34 -10.44 -22.24
C ALA A 42 4.90 -10.17 -22.69
N ALA A 43 4.39 -8.95 -22.50
CA ALA A 43 3.07 -8.54 -22.98
C ALA A 43 3.01 -8.55 -24.52
N SER A 44 4.02 -7.99 -25.17
CA SER A 44 4.05 -7.85 -26.63
C SER A 44 4.20 -9.19 -27.35
N ALA A 45 5.00 -10.09 -26.79
CA ALA A 45 5.27 -11.40 -27.39
C ALA A 45 4.09 -12.37 -27.21
N SER A 46 3.44 -12.34 -26.04
CA SER A 46 2.28 -13.19 -25.71
C SER A 46 2.52 -14.71 -25.86
N ASP A 47 3.78 -15.16 -25.86
CA ASP A 47 4.16 -16.58 -25.96
C ASP A 47 4.71 -17.18 -24.65
N GLU A 48 4.66 -18.51 -24.55
CA GLU A 48 5.12 -19.25 -23.37
C GLU A 48 6.60 -19.02 -23.05
N PRO A 49 7.56 -19.16 -24.00
CA PRO A 49 8.97 -18.94 -23.72
C PRO A 49 9.28 -17.56 -23.13
N THR A 50 8.65 -16.51 -23.65
CA THR A 50 8.90 -15.13 -23.21
C THR A 50 8.30 -14.89 -21.82
N MET A 51 7.08 -15.34 -21.56
CA MET A 51 6.48 -15.25 -20.21
C MET A 51 7.27 -16.06 -19.18
N LYS A 52 7.77 -17.23 -19.56
CA LYS A 52 8.63 -18.05 -18.71
C LYS A 52 9.95 -17.34 -18.39
N SER A 53 10.58 -16.73 -19.40
CA SER A 53 11.80 -15.94 -19.24
C SER A 53 11.58 -14.76 -18.28
N PHE A 54 10.47 -14.03 -18.42
CA PHE A 54 10.08 -12.93 -17.54
C PHE A 54 9.95 -13.36 -16.07
N VAL A 55 9.22 -14.45 -15.80
CA VAL A 55 9.00 -14.92 -14.42
C VAL A 55 10.29 -15.47 -13.80
N LEU A 56 11.14 -16.14 -14.57
CA LEU A 56 12.46 -16.59 -14.10
C LEU A 56 13.42 -15.42 -13.85
N HIS A 57 13.38 -14.38 -14.69
CA HIS A 57 14.12 -13.15 -14.48
C HIS A 57 13.73 -12.49 -13.15
N ALA A 58 12.43 -12.33 -12.92
CA ALA A 58 11.92 -11.78 -11.66
C ALA A 58 12.26 -12.65 -10.44
N LYS A 59 12.29 -13.98 -10.60
CA LYS A 59 12.70 -14.90 -9.53
C LYS A 59 14.16 -14.70 -9.11
N ARG A 60 15.08 -14.47 -10.05
CA ARG A 60 16.50 -14.20 -9.71
C ARG A 60 16.61 -12.96 -8.83
N HIS A 61 15.95 -11.87 -9.21
CA HIS A 61 15.91 -10.66 -8.39
C HIS A 61 15.24 -10.88 -7.03
N MET A 62 14.16 -11.66 -6.98
CA MET A 62 13.54 -12.05 -5.70
C MET A 62 14.51 -12.85 -4.81
N ASP A 63 15.25 -13.82 -5.37
CA ASP A 63 16.23 -14.61 -4.62
C ASP A 63 17.38 -13.73 -4.10
N GLU A 64 17.90 -12.82 -4.93
CA GLU A 64 18.92 -11.83 -4.55
C GLU A 64 18.40 -10.91 -3.45
N ALA A 65 17.18 -10.40 -3.58
CA ALA A 65 16.56 -9.54 -2.60
C ALA A 65 16.33 -10.26 -1.26
N VAL A 66 15.88 -11.52 -1.29
CA VAL A 66 15.77 -12.38 -0.11
C VAL A 66 17.14 -12.63 0.54
N ALA A 67 18.19 -12.80 -0.27
CA ALA A 67 19.56 -12.98 0.23
C ALA A 67 20.14 -11.70 0.85
N GLY A 68 19.80 -10.54 0.30
CA GLY A 68 20.16 -9.22 0.84
C GLY A 68 19.47 -8.94 2.19
N GLY A 69 18.22 -9.38 2.33
CA GLY A 69 17.46 -9.26 3.55
C GLY A 69 16.14 -8.54 3.36
N ARG A 70 15.58 -7.97 4.44
CA ARG A 70 14.26 -7.35 4.38
C ARG A 70 14.26 -6.01 3.64
N ALA A 71 15.34 -5.25 3.74
CA ALA A 71 15.43 -3.94 3.09
C ALA A 71 15.42 -4.10 1.56
N GLU A 72 16.23 -5.03 1.06
CA GLU A 72 16.33 -5.37 -0.36
C GLU A 72 15.04 -6.03 -0.86
N LEU A 73 14.43 -6.94 -0.09
CA LEU A 73 13.12 -7.51 -0.41
C LEU A 73 12.02 -6.45 -0.49
N SER A 74 12.01 -5.50 0.46
CA SER A 74 11.06 -4.38 0.45
C SER A 74 11.29 -3.47 -0.77
N ALA A 75 12.55 -3.16 -1.10
CA ALA A 75 12.91 -2.40 -2.29
C ALA A 75 12.46 -3.11 -3.58
N PHE A 76 12.70 -4.42 -3.72
CA PHE A 76 12.23 -5.20 -4.86
C PHE A 76 10.70 -5.22 -4.95
N ASN A 77 10.01 -5.40 -3.82
CA ASN A 77 8.55 -5.35 -3.78
C ASN A 77 7.98 -4.00 -4.23
N ARG A 78 8.68 -2.89 -3.96
CA ARG A 78 8.32 -1.56 -4.50
C ARG A 78 8.60 -1.48 -6.00
N GLN A 79 9.77 -1.94 -6.45
CA GLN A 79 10.11 -1.98 -7.89
C GLN A 79 9.12 -2.80 -8.70
N MET A 80 8.56 -3.88 -8.15
CA MET A 80 7.50 -4.65 -8.82
C MET A 80 6.28 -3.80 -9.22
N ARG A 81 6.10 -2.64 -8.59
CA ARG A 81 4.98 -1.71 -8.82
C ARG A 81 5.33 -0.58 -9.78
N THR A 82 6.61 -0.30 -9.98
CA THR A 82 7.04 0.70 -10.96
C THR A 82 6.84 0.13 -12.37
N GLN A 83 6.34 0.95 -13.28
CA GLN A 83 6.16 0.56 -14.68
C GLN A 83 7.50 0.18 -15.33
N GLU A 84 7.42 -0.46 -16.50
CA GLU A 84 8.51 -0.92 -17.37
C GLU A 84 9.01 -2.34 -17.06
N THR A 85 9.87 -2.52 -16.06
CA THR A 85 10.58 -3.80 -15.88
C THR A 85 9.65 -4.92 -15.44
N TRP A 86 8.82 -4.66 -14.42
CA TRP A 86 8.02 -5.67 -13.74
C TRP A 86 6.51 -5.51 -13.93
N ASN A 87 6.10 -4.38 -14.53
CA ASN A 87 4.71 -4.02 -14.75
C ASN A 87 4.54 -3.26 -16.08
N SER A 88 3.59 -3.68 -16.92
CA SER A 88 3.23 -3.06 -18.20
C SER A 88 1.71 -2.85 -18.35
N ASP A 89 0.97 -2.69 -17.25
CA ASP A 89 -0.50 -2.63 -17.12
C ASP A 89 -1.23 -3.91 -17.55
N SER A 90 -0.73 -4.58 -18.59
CA SER A 90 -1.25 -5.83 -19.11
C SER A 90 -0.53 -7.02 -18.51
N VAL A 91 0.79 -6.97 -18.29
CA VAL A 91 1.60 -8.00 -17.60
C VAL A 91 2.21 -7.40 -16.35
N TYR A 92 2.13 -8.15 -15.26
CA TYR A 92 2.63 -7.75 -13.95
C TYR A 92 2.95 -8.99 -13.13
N LEU A 93 3.61 -8.78 -11.99
CA LEU A 93 3.97 -9.83 -11.04
C LEU A 93 3.03 -9.84 -9.83
N ILE A 94 2.68 -11.03 -9.37
CA ILE A 94 2.04 -11.28 -8.07
C ILE A 94 2.92 -12.24 -7.29
N THR A 95 3.11 -11.99 -6.00
CA THR A 95 3.65 -13.00 -5.09
C THR A 95 2.54 -13.52 -4.20
N ILE A 96 2.48 -14.84 -4.03
CA ILE A 96 1.52 -15.49 -3.14
C ILE A 96 2.19 -16.43 -2.15
N SER A 97 1.52 -16.67 -1.02
CA SER A 97 1.90 -17.72 -0.09
C SER A 97 1.65 -19.09 -0.71
N LYS A 98 2.60 -20.02 -0.58
CA LYS A 98 2.41 -21.40 -1.05
C LYS A 98 1.27 -22.12 -0.31
N SER A 99 1.03 -21.77 0.96
CA SER A 99 0.09 -22.47 1.85
C SER A 99 -1.39 -22.15 1.61
N GLY A 100 -1.72 -21.06 0.92
CA GLY A 100 -3.12 -20.66 0.75
C GLY A 100 -3.41 -19.76 -0.45
N GLY A 101 -2.40 -19.53 -1.30
CA GLY A 101 -2.53 -18.63 -2.45
C GLY A 101 -2.92 -17.21 -2.06
N THR A 102 -2.49 -16.77 -0.87
CA THR A 102 -2.75 -15.42 -0.38
C THR A 102 -1.77 -14.45 -0.99
N ILE A 103 -2.25 -13.33 -1.51
CA ILE A 103 -1.41 -12.28 -2.10
C ILE A 103 -0.52 -11.66 -1.01
N ILE A 104 0.79 -11.73 -1.25
CA ILE A 104 1.86 -11.12 -0.46
C ILE A 104 2.28 -9.78 -1.08
N ASN A 105 2.33 -9.70 -2.42
CA ASN A 105 2.59 -8.47 -3.17
C ASN A 105 1.87 -8.51 -4.52
N HIS A 106 1.40 -7.35 -4.97
CA HIS A 106 0.71 -7.18 -6.24
C HIS A 106 1.37 -6.04 -7.04
N GLY A 107 1.77 -6.31 -8.27
CA GLY A 107 2.50 -5.37 -9.12
C GLY A 107 1.70 -4.13 -9.56
N ILE A 108 0.38 -4.10 -9.34
CA ILE A 108 -0.47 -2.94 -9.73
C ILE A 108 -1.21 -2.29 -8.57
N TYR A 109 -1.65 -3.06 -7.58
CA TYR A 109 -2.53 -2.56 -6.52
C TYR A 109 -1.83 -2.60 -5.19
N THR A 110 -1.85 -1.47 -4.48
CA THR A 110 -1.11 -1.31 -3.22
C THR A 110 -1.98 -1.50 -1.98
N LYS A 111 -3.31 -1.36 -2.07
CA LYS A 111 -4.15 -1.24 -0.87
C LYS A 111 -5.20 -2.35 -0.66
N ASP A 112 -5.92 -2.76 -1.70
CA ASP A 112 -7.13 -3.58 -1.50
C ASP A 112 -6.96 -5.09 -1.71
N LEU A 113 -5.81 -5.53 -2.25
CA LEU A 113 -5.59 -6.93 -2.63
C LEU A 113 -4.69 -7.71 -1.66
N PHE A 114 -3.97 -7.04 -0.76
CA PHE A 114 -3.09 -7.71 0.20
C PHE A 114 -3.91 -8.56 1.18
N GLY A 115 -3.48 -9.81 1.39
CA GLY A 115 -4.21 -10.74 2.26
C GLY A 115 -5.41 -11.42 1.58
N ASN A 116 -5.80 -11.01 0.38
CA ASN A 116 -6.84 -11.69 -0.40
C ASN A 116 -6.31 -13.01 -0.97
N SER A 117 -7.19 -13.99 -1.14
CA SER A 117 -6.83 -15.28 -1.73
C SER A 117 -7.16 -15.30 -3.22
N ILE A 118 -6.22 -15.79 -4.01
CA ILE A 118 -6.42 -16.10 -5.43
C ILE A 118 -6.45 -17.60 -5.70
N ALA A 119 -6.39 -18.45 -4.66
CA ALA A 119 -6.39 -19.90 -4.81
C ALA A 119 -7.68 -20.45 -5.46
N GLY A 120 -8.78 -19.67 -5.43
CA GLY A 120 -10.04 -20.02 -6.10
C GLY A 120 -10.00 -19.85 -7.62
N LEU A 121 -9.04 -19.08 -8.18
CA LEU A 121 -8.95 -18.84 -9.62
C LEU A 121 -8.48 -20.12 -10.33
N GLU A 122 -9.16 -20.49 -11.41
CA GLU A 122 -8.85 -21.71 -12.18
C GLU A 122 -7.40 -21.74 -12.66
N THR A 123 -6.93 -20.63 -13.26
CA THR A 123 -5.53 -20.48 -13.70
C THR A 123 -4.54 -20.67 -12.55
N VAL A 124 -4.81 -20.12 -11.36
CA VAL A 124 -3.94 -20.31 -10.18
C VAL A 124 -3.89 -21.78 -9.80
N ARG A 125 -5.03 -22.46 -9.70
CA ARG A 125 -5.07 -23.89 -9.36
C ARG A 125 -4.26 -24.74 -10.35
N GLU A 126 -4.41 -24.48 -11.65
CA GLU A 126 -3.67 -25.19 -12.68
C GLU A 126 -2.16 -24.92 -12.60
N LEU A 127 -1.77 -23.66 -12.39
CA LEU A 127 -0.38 -23.28 -12.18
C LEU A 127 0.23 -24.00 -10.97
N LEU A 128 -0.47 -24.01 -9.83
CA LEU A 128 -0.01 -24.70 -8.63
C LEU A 128 0.15 -26.20 -8.87
N ALA A 129 -0.82 -26.83 -9.53
CA ALA A 129 -0.76 -28.26 -9.87
C ALA A 129 0.39 -28.60 -10.83
N LYS A 130 0.69 -27.73 -11.82
CA LYS A 130 1.85 -27.89 -12.70
C LYS A 130 3.16 -27.59 -11.99
N LEU A 131 3.20 -26.62 -11.08
CA LEU A 131 4.39 -26.25 -10.31
C LEU A 131 4.86 -27.39 -9.41
N GLU A 132 3.95 -28.24 -8.94
CA GLU A 132 4.29 -29.48 -8.20
C GLU A 132 4.98 -30.55 -9.06
N GLN A 133 4.89 -30.45 -10.40
CA GLN A 133 5.42 -31.44 -11.34
C GLN A 133 6.77 -31.04 -11.96
N VAL A 134 7.16 -29.77 -11.84
CA VAL A 134 8.45 -29.27 -12.37
C VAL A 134 9.55 -29.34 -11.32
N ALA A 135 10.81 -29.31 -11.75
CA ALA A 135 11.92 -29.35 -10.81
C ALA A 135 12.01 -28.04 -9.99
N PRO A 136 12.59 -28.06 -8.76
CA PRO A 136 12.80 -26.85 -7.98
C PRO A 136 13.56 -25.78 -8.78
N GLY A 137 13.02 -24.56 -8.80
CA GLY A 137 13.58 -23.44 -9.55
C GLY A 137 13.10 -23.33 -11.00
N GLU A 138 12.40 -24.34 -11.53
CA GLU A 138 11.75 -24.25 -12.84
C GLU A 138 10.40 -23.55 -12.74
N ALA A 139 10.06 -22.80 -13.79
CA ALA A 139 8.75 -22.19 -13.94
C ALA A 139 7.77 -23.14 -14.64
N ALA A 140 6.55 -23.20 -14.11
CA ALA A 140 5.41 -23.88 -14.71
C ALA A 140 4.50 -22.85 -15.41
N CYS A 141 4.01 -23.17 -16.61
CA CYS A 141 3.19 -22.26 -17.40
C CYS A 141 1.86 -22.89 -17.83
N VAL A 142 0.81 -22.08 -17.89
CA VAL A 142 -0.52 -22.45 -18.40
C VAL A 142 -0.98 -21.40 -19.39
N GLN A 143 -1.77 -21.83 -20.37
CA GLN A 143 -2.47 -20.91 -21.25
C GLN A 143 -3.59 -20.24 -20.44
N TYR A 144 -3.69 -18.93 -20.57
CA TYR A 144 -4.53 -18.11 -19.71
C TYR A 144 -5.97 -18.02 -20.24
N GLY A 145 -6.76 -19.06 -19.98
CA GLY A 145 -8.15 -19.19 -20.45
C GLY A 145 -8.27 -19.10 -21.98
N ASP A 146 -9.32 -18.43 -22.48
CA ASP A 146 -9.56 -18.24 -23.92
C ASP A 146 -8.68 -17.15 -24.57
N MET A 147 -7.75 -16.56 -23.83
CA MET A 147 -6.85 -15.55 -24.36
C MET A 147 -5.59 -16.21 -24.92
N ASP A 148 -5.08 -15.68 -26.03
CA ASP A 148 -3.79 -16.08 -26.60
C ASP A 148 -2.65 -15.48 -25.78
N ARG A 149 -2.56 -15.93 -24.52
CA ARG A 149 -1.63 -15.43 -23.51
C ARG A 149 -1.26 -16.55 -22.56
N TRP A 150 -0.07 -16.44 -21.99
CA TRP A 150 0.45 -17.38 -21.00
C TRP A 150 0.56 -16.72 -19.63
N SER A 151 0.34 -17.53 -18.60
CA SER A 151 0.73 -17.21 -17.23
C SER A 151 1.72 -18.26 -16.75
N CYS A 152 2.76 -17.81 -16.04
CA CYS A 152 3.80 -18.68 -15.51
C CYS A 152 3.99 -18.41 -14.03
N ALA A 153 4.32 -19.47 -13.28
CA ALA A 153 4.58 -19.42 -11.85
C ALA A 153 5.91 -20.10 -11.54
N VAL A 154 6.61 -19.61 -10.53
CA VAL A 154 7.83 -20.22 -10.01
C VAL A 154 7.90 -20.10 -8.49
N GLN A 155 8.38 -21.15 -7.83
CA GLN A 155 8.57 -21.14 -6.38
C GLN A 155 9.86 -20.41 -6.03
N TYR A 156 9.84 -19.60 -4.97
CA TYR A 156 11.02 -18.99 -4.37
C TYR A 156 11.07 -19.22 -2.86
N ASP A 157 12.26 -19.08 -2.30
CA ASP A 157 12.47 -19.18 -0.86
C ASP A 157 12.18 -17.82 -0.24
N SER A 158 11.26 -17.76 0.74
CA SER A 158 11.03 -16.49 1.42
C SER A 158 12.15 -16.21 2.42
N ILE A 159 12.23 -14.97 2.90
CA ILE A 159 13.18 -14.58 3.95
C ILE A 159 12.99 -15.40 5.25
N ASN A 160 11.78 -15.91 5.48
CA ASN A 160 11.57 -16.99 6.41
C ASN A 160 11.77 -18.31 5.66
N ARG A 161 12.93 -18.96 5.82
CA ARG A 161 13.28 -20.19 5.09
C ARG A 161 12.27 -21.34 5.27
N GLU A 162 11.45 -21.29 6.31
CA GLU A 162 10.35 -22.23 6.56
C GLU A 162 9.13 -21.98 5.67
N LEU A 163 8.99 -20.76 5.12
CA LEU A 163 7.92 -20.36 4.23
C LEU A 163 8.45 -20.29 2.78
N LYS A 164 7.66 -20.84 1.87
CA LYS A 164 7.89 -20.74 0.43
C LYS A 164 6.88 -19.76 -0.17
N GLY A 165 7.35 -18.90 -1.05
CA GLY A 165 6.49 -18.05 -1.86
C GLY A 165 6.38 -18.60 -3.28
N ILE A 166 5.38 -18.12 -4.00
CA ILE A 166 5.21 -18.38 -5.43
C ILE A 166 5.11 -17.03 -6.11
N LEU A 167 5.95 -16.82 -7.12
CA LEU A 167 5.93 -15.66 -7.98
C LEU A 167 5.18 -16.03 -9.25
N ILE A 168 4.18 -15.25 -9.62
CA ILE A 168 3.34 -15.47 -10.79
C ILE A 168 3.42 -14.24 -11.69
N GLY A 169 3.57 -14.47 -13.00
CA GLY A 169 3.44 -13.44 -14.03
C GLY A 169 2.36 -13.83 -15.04
N GLY A 170 1.78 -12.84 -15.71
CA GLY A 170 0.88 -13.06 -16.83
C GLY A 170 -0.61 -13.07 -16.51
N PHE A 171 -1.05 -12.61 -15.33
CA PHE A 171 -2.47 -12.41 -15.02
C PHE A 171 -3.08 -11.24 -15.80
N ASN A 172 -4.41 -11.18 -15.90
CA ASN A 172 -5.14 -10.08 -16.52
C ASN A 172 -6.01 -9.38 -15.48
N HIS A 173 -5.61 -8.16 -15.09
CA HIS A 173 -6.32 -7.35 -14.10
C HIS A 173 -7.82 -7.26 -14.32
N ALA A 174 -8.25 -6.90 -15.53
CA ALA A 174 -9.65 -6.66 -15.84
C ALA A 174 -10.51 -7.93 -15.68
N LYS A 175 -9.89 -9.11 -15.76
CA LYS A 175 -10.56 -10.40 -15.62
C LYS A 175 -10.41 -10.99 -14.21
N ASP A 176 -9.20 -11.01 -13.66
CA ASP A 176 -8.87 -11.70 -12.42
C ASP A 176 -9.22 -10.89 -11.19
N ASP A 177 -8.95 -9.58 -11.20
CA ASP A 177 -9.06 -8.76 -10.00
C ASP A 177 -10.49 -8.71 -9.44
N PRO A 178 -11.55 -8.65 -10.27
CA PRO A 178 -12.92 -8.78 -9.78
C PRO A 178 -13.26 -10.14 -9.17
N ALA A 179 -12.49 -11.19 -9.49
CA ALA A 179 -12.64 -12.53 -8.95
C ALA A 179 -11.75 -12.80 -7.72
N ILE A 180 -10.82 -11.88 -7.41
CA ILE A 180 -10.04 -11.94 -6.18
C ILE A 180 -11.00 -11.80 -5.01
N THR A 181 -11.05 -12.84 -4.19
CA THR A 181 -11.96 -12.87 -3.06
C THR A 181 -11.25 -12.23 -1.86
N PRO A 182 -11.82 -11.17 -1.25
CA PRO A 182 -11.28 -10.66 0.00
C PRO A 182 -11.23 -11.80 1.03
N PRO A 183 -10.28 -11.79 1.99
CA PRO A 183 -10.29 -12.81 3.01
C PRO A 183 -11.64 -12.76 3.72
N ASP A 184 -12.16 -13.94 4.06
CA ASP A 184 -13.33 -14.04 4.90
C ASP A 184 -13.01 -13.34 6.23
N CYS A 185 -13.64 -12.19 6.43
CA CYS A 185 -13.51 -11.37 7.62
C CYS A 185 -14.76 -11.60 8.44
N PRO A 186 -14.80 -12.65 9.29
CA PRO A 186 -15.98 -12.89 10.10
C PRO A 186 -16.27 -11.65 10.93
N ASP A 187 -17.53 -11.23 10.91
CA ASP A 187 -18.01 -10.06 11.63
C ASP A 187 -17.58 -10.18 13.10
N TYR A 188 -16.66 -9.32 13.48
CA TYR A 188 -16.23 -9.15 14.86
C TYR A 188 -16.32 -7.66 15.16
N GLU A 189 -17.29 -7.31 15.99
CA GLU A 189 -17.42 -5.98 16.54
C GLU A 189 -16.63 -5.93 17.86
N PRO A 190 -15.54 -5.15 17.94
CA PRO A 190 -14.82 -4.95 19.18
C PRO A 190 -15.68 -4.16 20.18
N ALA A 191 -15.39 -4.32 21.47
CA ALA A 191 -16.09 -3.57 22.53
C ALA A 191 -15.91 -2.04 22.40
N VAL A 192 -14.76 -1.62 21.86
CA VAL A 192 -14.47 -0.24 21.46
C VAL A 192 -14.12 -0.27 19.97
N THR A 193 -14.78 0.56 19.17
CA THR A 193 -14.60 0.67 17.71
C THR A 193 -13.76 1.89 17.36
N ALA A 194 -13.20 1.93 16.15
CA ALA A 194 -12.48 3.09 15.62
C ALA A 194 -13.35 4.35 15.60
N GLN A 195 -14.65 4.21 15.31
CA GLN A 195 -15.61 5.32 15.35
C GLN A 195 -15.74 5.92 16.75
N GLN A 196 -15.87 5.08 17.77
CA GLN A 196 -15.98 5.56 19.15
C GLN A 196 -14.73 6.33 19.58
N VAL A 197 -13.54 5.83 19.23
CA VAL A 197 -12.27 6.53 19.49
C VAL A 197 -12.22 7.88 18.76
N ASN A 198 -12.67 7.91 17.49
CA ASN A 198 -12.70 9.13 16.68
C ASN A 198 -13.65 10.19 17.25
N GLU A 199 -14.79 9.76 17.79
CA GLU A 199 -15.81 10.65 18.37
C GLU A 199 -15.44 11.15 19.77
N SER A 200 -14.82 10.30 20.60
CA SER A 200 -14.49 10.67 21.98
C SER A 200 -13.18 11.44 22.10
N GLY A 201 -12.18 11.08 21.27
CA GLY A 201 -10.80 11.56 21.40
C GLY A 201 -10.14 11.17 22.72
N ALA A 202 -10.71 10.24 23.49
CA ALA A 202 -10.23 9.88 24.82
C ALA A 202 -9.09 8.86 24.77
N ASP A 203 -8.04 9.12 25.53
CA ASP A 203 -6.88 8.22 25.69
C ASP A 203 -7.28 6.82 26.19
N GLU A 204 -8.33 6.70 26.99
CA GLU A 204 -8.83 5.41 27.50
C GLU A 204 -9.44 4.55 26.40
N ASP A 205 -10.30 5.14 25.54
CA ASP A 205 -10.90 4.44 24.42
C ASP A 205 -9.85 3.96 23.42
N LEU A 206 -8.82 4.79 23.17
CA LEU A 206 -7.71 4.40 22.29
C LEU A 206 -6.93 3.20 22.84
N ARG A 207 -6.71 3.13 24.15
CA ARG A 207 -6.06 1.98 24.81
C ARG A 207 -6.91 0.71 24.68
N ASP A 208 -8.20 0.82 24.96
CA ASP A 208 -9.11 -0.33 24.92
C ASP A 208 -9.33 -0.83 23.49
N PHE A 209 -9.34 0.06 22.50
CA PHE A 209 -9.35 -0.27 21.09
C PHE A 209 -8.14 -1.14 20.69
N VAL A 210 -6.92 -0.75 21.09
CA VAL A 210 -5.70 -1.54 20.84
C VAL A 210 -5.73 -2.90 21.56
N LYS A 211 -6.24 -2.96 22.79
CA LYS A 211 -6.39 -4.22 23.54
C LYS A 211 -7.38 -5.19 22.91
N GLU A 212 -8.50 -4.69 22.38
CA GLU A 212 -9.43 -5.55 21.64
C GLU A 212 -8.79 -6.11 20.37
N ALA A 213 -7.91 -5.37 19.70
CA ALA A 213 -7.13 -5.88 18.56
C ALA A 213 -6.17 -7.00 18.98
N ILE A 214 -5.45 -6.83 20.10
CA ILE A 214 -4.56 -7.85 20.67
C ILE A 214 -5.34 -9.14 20.99
N LYS A 215 -6.47 -9.01 21.69
CA LYS A 215 -7.36 -10.12 22.04
C LYS A 215 -7.89 -10.83 20.80
N ARG A 216 -8.21 -10.08 19.75
CA ARG A 216 -8.66 -10.64 18.48
C ARG A 216 -7.57 -11.48 17.81
N ILE A 217 -6.35 -10.97 17.70
CA ILE A 217 -5.22 -11.71 17.12
C ILE A 217 -4.86 -12.93 17.98
N ASP A 218 -4.84 -12.82 19.30
CA ASP A 218 -4.62 -13.95 20.21
C ASP A 218 -5.66 -15.06 19.99
N GLY A 219 -6.94 -14.69 19.86
CA GLY A 219 -8.03 -15.61 19.56
C GLY A 219 -7.83 -16.32 18.21
N LEU A 220 -7.46 -15.59 17.16
CA LEU A 220 -7.15 -16.17 15.86
C LEU A 220 -5.98 -17.15 15.96
N LEU A 221 -4.90 -16.76 16.62
CA LEU A 221 -3.72 -17.61 16.76
C LEU A 221 -3.99 -18.87 17.58
N LYS A 222 -4.89 -18.83 18.57
CA LYS A 222 -5.33 -19.99 19.38
C LYS A 222 -6.18 -20.97 18.57
N LEU A 223 -7.11 -20.49 17.76
CA LEU A 223 -7.95 -21.33 16.89
C LEU A 223 -7.10 -22.12 15.88
N GLU A 224 -6.00 -21.51 15.45
CA GLU A 224 -5.15 -22.02 14.39
C GLU A 224 -4.02 -22.95 14.90
N GLN A 225 -4.05 -23.35 16.19
CA GLN A 225 -3.16 -24.36 16.79
C GLN A 225 -3.51 -25.80 16.33
N THR A 226 -3.69 -25.99 15.03
CA THR A 226 -3.77 -27.32 14.44
C THR A 226 -2.38 -27.98 14.45
N PRO A 227 -2.30 -29.33 14.44
CA PRO A 227 -1.02 -30.05 14.40
C PRO A 227 -0.07 -29.63 13.26
N GLN A 228 -0.56 -28.89 12.26
CA GLN A 228 0.19 -28.41 11.11
C GLN A 228 0.93 -27.06 11.32
N GLY A 229 0.81 -26.41 12.49
CA GLY A 229 1.76 -25.45 13.10
C GLY A 229 2.19 -24.15 12.38
N THR A 230 2.55 -24.21 11.10
CA THR A 230 3.00 -23.04 10.30
C THR A 230 1.87 -22.40 9.52
N GLN A 231 0.89 -23.18 9.06
CA GLN A 231 -0.27 -22.69 8.31
C GLN A 231 -1.10 -21.71 9.15
N GLY A 232 -1.26 -22.00 10.44
CA GLY A 232 -2.08 -21.21 11.34
C GLY A 232 -1.60 -19.77 11.58
N LEU A 233 -0.28 -19.53 11.58
CA LEU A 233 0.24 -18.17 11.69
C LEU A 233 -0.02 -17.38 10.41
N GLN A 234 0.23 -17.98 9.25
CA GLN A 234 -0.04 -17.30 7.99
C GLN A 234 -1.53 -16.95 7.88
N ASP A 235 -2.42 -17.87 8.26
CA ASP A 235 -3.86 -17.64 8.23
C ASP A 235 -4.30 -16.56 9.24
N ALA A 236 -3.72 -16.54 10.45
CA ALA A 236 -3.95 -15.45 11.40
C ALA A 236 -3.45 -14.10 10.89
N LEU A 237 -2.28 -14.04 10.26
CA LEU A 237 -1.73 -12.82 9.65
C LEU A 237 -2.55 -12.38 8.43
N ASN A 238 -3.02 -13.31 7.62
CA ASN A 238 -3.91 -13.02 6.50
C ASN A 238 -5.22 -12.41 7.00
N LYS A 239 -5.80 -12.97 8.07
CA LYS A 239 -6.99 -12.44 8.75
C LYS A 239 -6.72 -11.14 9.50
N ALA A 240 -5.47 -10.82 9.83
CA ALA A 240 -5.13 -9.53 10.42
C ALA A 240 -5.40 -8.37 9.45
N SER A 241 -5.38 -8.59 8.14
CA SER A 241 -5.83 -7.60 7.15
C SER A 241 -7.29 -7.15 7.35
N CYS A 242 -8.13 -7.99 7.97
CA CYS A 242 -9.50 -7.62 8.34
C CYS A 242 -9.55 -6.48 9.35
N LEU A 243 -8.48 -6.27 10.14
CA LEU A 243 -8.36 -5.17 11.09
C LEU A 243 -8.03 -3.84 10.41
N GLY A 244 -7.82 -3.82 9.08
CA GLY A 244 -7.66 -2.58 8.29
C GLY A 244 -8.98 -1.98 7.80
N ARG A 245 -10.14 -2.52 8.19
CA ARG A 245 -11.47 -2.14 7.66
C ARG A 245 -12.58 -2.28 8.71
N GLY A 246 -13.77 -1.78 8.36
CA GLY A 246 -14.98 -1.89 9.19
C GLY A 246 -14.80 -1.22 10.55
N HIS A 247 -15.24 -1.88 11.62
CA HIS A 247 -15.14 -1.36 13.00
C HIS A 247 -13.72 -1.03 13.48
N TRP A 248 -12.69 -1.46 12.74
CA TRP A 248 -11.28 -1.26 13.04
C TRP A 248 -10.64 -0.08 12.31
N LYS A 249 -11.38 0.62 11.44
CA LYS A 249 -10.92 1.80 10.73
C LYS A 249 -12.05 2.81 10.53
N GLU A 250 -11.90 4.01 11.06
CA GLU A 250 -12.83 5.13 10.86
C GLU A 250 -12.06 6.45 10.86
N GLY A 251 -12.23 7.24 9.80
CA GLY A 251 -11.52 8.52 9.65
C GLY A 251 -10.00 8.37 9.82
N SER A 252 -9.45 9.06 10.81
CA SER A 252 -8.02 9.05 11.14
C SER A 252 -7.62 7.92 12.12
N ILE A 253 -8.59 7.16 12.65
CA ILE A 253 -8.33 6.06 13.57
C ILE A 253 -8.19 4.75 12.79
N TYR A 254 -7.02 4.13 12.90
CA TYR A 254 -6.70 2.84 12.30
C TYR A 254 -5.62 2.11 13.11
N LEU A 255 -5.52 0.80 12.93
CA LEU A 255 -4.50 -0.03 13.56
C LEU A 255 -3.23 -0.12 12.72
N PHE A 256 -2.08 -0.21 13.41
CA PHE A 256 -0.87 -0.80 12.87
C PHE A 256 -0.40 -1.95 13.77
N ILE A 257 0.21 -2.95 13.13
CA ILE A 257 0.76 -4.12 13.80
C ILE A 257 2.16 -4.33 13.26
N MET A 258 3.13 -4.49 14.14
CA MET A 258 4.50 -4.87 13.82
C MET A 258 4.86 -6.18 14.51
N ALA A 259 5.87 -6.86 13.99
CA ALA A 259 6.51 -7.97 14.67
C ALA A 259 8.03 -7.85 14.68
N LYS A 260 8.62 -8.19 15.83
CA LYS A 260 10.06 -8.35 16.05
C LYS A 260 10.34 -9.81 16.36
N ILE A 261 11.26 -10.44 15.63
CA ILE A 261 11.60 -11.87 15.80
C ILE A 261 13.05 -11.96 16.29
N GLY A 262 13.23 -12.30 17.57
CA GLY A 262 14.53 -12.26 18.23
C GLY A 262 15.18 -10.87 18.08
N ASN A 263 16.43 -10.85 17.60
CA ASN A 263 17.21 -9.61 17.44
C ASN A 263 17.08 -8.98 16.04
N ARG A 264 16.11 -9.43 15.23
CA ARG A 264 15.87 -8.84 13.91
C ARG A 264 15.09 -7.54 14.05
N ALA A 265 15.27 -6.65 13.08
CA ALA A 265 14.45 -5.47 12.86
C ALA A 265 12.95 -5.78 13.01
N PRO A 266 12.14 -4.87 13.58
CA PRO A 266 10.69 -4.97 13.44
C PRO A 266 10.30 -4.85 11.97
N PHE A 267 9.19 -5.47 11.61
CA PHE A 267 8.57 -5.32 10.30
C PHE A 267 7.08 -5.14 10.46
N VAL A 268 6.46 -4.41 9.54
CA VAL A 268 5.02 -4.14 9.57
C VAL A 268 4.27 -5.38 9.10
N ILE A 269 3.30 -5.84 9.89
CA ILE A 269 2.32 -6.87 9.52
C ILE A 269 1.08 -6.22 8.91
N LEU A 270 0.66 -5.09 9.47
CA LEU A 270 -0.51 -4.34 9.05
C LEU A 270 -0.24 -2.87 9.28
N ASN A 271 -0.57 -2.05 8.30
CA ASN A 271 -0.86 -0.64 8.52
C ASN A 271 -2.20 -0.35 7.84
N GLY A 272 -3.22 -0.03 8.66
CA GLY A 272 -4.58 0.17 8.18
C GLY A 272 -4.75 1.37 7.24
N ASN A 273 -3.77 2.28 7.19
CA ASN A 273 -3.79 3.44 6.30
C ASN A 273 -2.84 3.31 5.10
N ASN A 274 -1.62 2.85 5.37
CA ASN A 274 -0.53 2.75 4.39
C ASN A 274 -0.11 1.28 4.21
N PRO A 275 -0.96 0.44 3.60
CA PRO A 275 -0.70 -0.99 3.44
C PRO A 275 0.56 -1.28 2.63
N GLU A 276 1.09 -0.33 1.87
CA GLU A 276 2.38 -0.39 1.19
C GLU A 276 3.56 -0.64 2.14
N PHE A 277 3.44 -0.29 3.43
CA PHE A 277 4.44 -0.63 4.45
C PHE A 277 4.39 -2.10 4.87
N THR A 278 3.30 -2.82 4.63
CA THR A 278 3.15 -4.22 5.01
C THR A 278 4.28 -5.08 4.45
N GLY A 279 4.92 -5.86 5.32
CA GLY A 279 6.09 -6.69 5.01
C GLY A 279 7.43 -5.94 5.01
N SER A 280 7.42 -4.61 5.09
CA SER A 280 8.64 -3.80 5.09
C SER A 280 9.27 -3.73 6.49
N PRO A 281 10.62 -3.61 6.58
CA PRO A 281 11.27 -3.18 7.81
C PRO A 281 10.66 -1.88 8.32
N PHE A 282 10.58 -1.74 9.64
CA PHE A 282 10.15 -0.50 10.28
C PHE A 282 11.30 0.08 11.13
N GLU A 283 12.43 0.31 10.47
CA GLU A 283 13.63 0.93 11.03
C GLU A 283 14.05 2.07 10.10
N ASN A 284 14.61 3.13 10.67
CA ASN A 284 15.07 4.30 9.92
C ASN A 284 13.95 4.94 9.07
N ILE A 285 12.69 4.80 9.49
CA ILE A 285 11.59 5.59 8.93
C ILE A 285 11.61 6.92 9.66
N LEU A 286 12.23 7.91 9.03
CA LEU A 286 12.41 9.23 9.60
C LEU A 286 11.21 10.11 9.30
N ASP A 287 10.70 10.80 10.30
CA ASP A 287 9.73 11.86 10.07
C ASP A 287 10.40 13.17 9.60
N GLU A 288 9.59 14.22 9.43
CA GLU A 288 10.10 15.53 8.98
C GLU A 288 11.10 16.16 9.95
N ASP A 289 11.03 15.81 11.24
CA ASP A 289 11.91 16.31 12.30
C ASP A 289 13.13 15.39 12.52
N GLU A 290 13.39 14.48 11.57
CA GLU A 290 14.44 13.45 11.62
C GLU A 290 14.30 12.45 12.78
N VAL A 291 13.09 12.27 13.32
CA VAL A 291 12.82 11.26 14.36
C VAL A 291 12.64 9.89 13.71
N ASP A 292 13.42 8.89 14.16
CA ASP A 292 13.18 7.49 13.81
C ASP A 292 11.95 6.96 14.55
N ILE A 293 10.84 6.90 13.82
CA ILE A 293 9.53 6.52 14.35
C ILE A 293 9.55 5.08 14.87
N GLY A 294 10.24 4.19 14.17
CA GLY A 294 10.37 2.79 14.56
C GLY A 294 11.12 2.64 15.88
N ALA A 295 12.21 3.39 16.05
CA ALA A 295 12.98 3.41 17.29
C ALA A 295 12.16 3.96 18.47
N GLU A 296 11.40 5.05 18.29
CA GLU A 296 10.58 5.62 19.36
C GLU A 296 9.41 4.71 19.74
N ILE A 297 8.74 4.05 18.77
CA ILE A 297 7.72 3.04 19.08
C ILE A 297 8.33 1.86 19.86
N LEU A 298 9.47 1.33 19.40
CA LEU A 298 10.15 0.22 20.08
C LEU A 298 10.57 0.56 21.51
N LYS A 299 11.03 1.79 21.73
CA LYS A 299 11.40 2.31 23.04
C LYS A 299 10.22 2.36 24.01
N VAL A 300 9.03 2.73 23.54
CA VAL A 300 7.81 2.78 24.38
C VAL A 300 7.17 1.40 24.57
N ALA A 301 7.16 0.57 23.53
CA ALA A 301 6.61 -0.78 23.59
C ALA A 301 7.47 -1.75 24.42
N GLY A 302 8.78 -1.45 24.56
CA GLY A 302 9.73 -2.28 25.27
C GLY A 302 9.88 -3.68 24.64
N GLU A 303 10.65 -4.56 25.29
CA GLU A 303 10.84 -5.94 24.79
C GLU A 303 9.88 -6.95 25.44
N HIS A 304 9.19 -6.58 26.52
CA HIS A 304 8.50 -7.53 27.42
C HIS A 304 7.09 -7.11 27.84
N GLY A 305 6.34 -6.48 26.94
CA GLY A 305 4.94 -6.13 27.20
C GLY A 305 4.74 -4.79 27.89
N GLU A 306 5.62 -3.83 27.59
CA GLU A 306 5.39 -2.46 27.98
C GLU A 306 4.36 -1.83 27.05
N SER A 307 3.74 -0.76 27.54
CA SER A 307 2.75 0.00 26.80
C SER A 307 2.86 1.47 27.15
N GLY A 308 2.47 2.33 26.22
CA GLY A 308 2.54 3.77 26.44
C GLY A 308 2.17 4.57 25.22
N PHE A 309 2.22 5.89 25.39
CA PHE A 309 2.00 6.84 24.31
C PHE A 309 3.32 7.26 23.69
N VAL A 310 3.32 7.41 22.38
CA VAL A 310 4.44 7.90 21.57
C VAL A 310 3.92 8.94 20.59
N LYS A 311 4.70 10.02 20.40
CA LYS A 311 4.39 11.11 19.46
C LYS A 311 5.37 11.11 18.30
N TYR A 312 4.88 11.29 17.09
CA TYR A 312 5.66 11.37 15.86
C TYR A 312 4.81 11.97 14.73
N LYS A 313 5.42 12.41 13.63
CA LYS A 313 4.65 12.87 12.46
C LYS A 313 4.30 11.72 11.51
N TRP A 314 3.08 11.68 11.00
CA TRP A 314 2.56 10.65 10.07
C TRP A 314 1.43 11.23 9.20
N ASP A 315 1.12 10.60 8.06
CA ASP A 315 0.00 11.06 7.21
C ASP A 315 -1.34 10.91 7.92
N ASN A 316 -2.13 11.98 7.94
CA ASN A 316 -3.52 11.96 8.38
C ASN A 316 -4.43 11.69 7.18
N PRO A 317 -5.09 10.53 7.10
CA PRO A 317 -5.90 10.18 5.93
C PRO A 317 -7.14 11.04 5.72
N THR A 318 -7.48 11.91 6.66
CA THR A 318 -8.57 12.88 6.48
C THR A 318 -8.11 14.21 5.88
N ILE A 319 -6.81 14.37 5.59
CA ILE A 319 -6.20 15.58 5.02
C ILE A 319 -5.43 15.19 3.76
N GLU A 320 -5.93 15.61 2.60
CA GLU A 320 -5.35 15.24 1.29
C GLU A 320 -3.94 15.83 1.11
N GLU A 321 -3.68 17.01 1.66
CA GLU A 321 -2.41 17.74 1.52
C GLU A 321 -1.29 17.26 2.47
N ASP A 322 -1.59 16.31 3.35
CA ASP A 322 -0.62 15.77 4.32
C ASP A 322 0.22 14.62 3.77
N ASP A 323 -0.15 14.06 2.61
CA ASP A 323 0.61 13.00 1.96
C ASP A 323 1.92 13.54 1.37
N VAL A 324 3.03 12.89 1.74
CA VAL A 324 4.39 13.21 1.34
C VAL A 324 5.05 11.96 0.79
N ASP A 325 5.15 11.90 -0.54
CA ASP A 325 5.82 10.81 -1.24
C ASP A 325 7.34 10.95 -1.13
N MET A 326 7.92 10.36 -0.08
CA MET A 326 9.37 10.29 0.13
C MET A 326 9.81 8.89 0.58
N GLU A 327 10.69 8.27 -0.20
CA GLU A 327 11.25 6.97 0.14
C GLU A 327 12.04 7.01 1.46
N GLY A 328 11.74 6.06 2.35
CA GLY A 328 12.41 5.94 3.66
C GLY A 328 11.97 7.00 4.69
N ARG A 329 10.91 7.75 4.41
CA ARG A 329 10.36 8.75 5.33
C ARG A 329 8.94 8.39 5.76
N SER A 330 8.50 9.04 6.83
CA SER A 330 7.09 9.13 7.17
C SER A 330 6.29 9.62 5.95
N PRO A 331 5.11 9.03 5.67
CA PRO A 331 4.25 9.47 4.58
C PRO A 331 3.57 10.82 4.83
N GLY A 332 3.77 11.47 5.99
CA GLY A 332 3.15 12.77 6.23
C GLY A 332 3.69 13.54 7.43
N ARG A 333 3.09 14.71 7.66
CA ARG A 333 3.60 15.76 8.56
C ARG A 333 2.70 16.02 9.75
N SER A 334 1.47 15.50 9.78
CA SER A 334 0.58 15.65 10.93
C SER A 334 1.15 14.99 12.19
N LEU A 335 1.15 15.72 13.29
CA LEU A 335 1.58 15.20 14.58
C LEU A 335 0.55 14.18 15.09
N LYS A 336 0.99 12.92 15.24
CA LYS A 336 0.21 11.79 15.71
C LYS A 336 0.64 11.38 17.11
N THR A 337 -0.32 11.16 18.00
CA THR A 337 -0.11 10.52 19.30
C THR A 337 -0.69 9.11 19.26
N SER A 338 0.17 8.10 19.32
CA SER A 338 -0.25 6.69 19.29
C SER A 338 -0.10 6.02 20.64
N TYR A 339 -1.10 5.24 21.05
CA TYR A 339 -0.91 4.23 22.09
C TYR A 339 -0.32 2.98 21.45
N VAL A 340 0.72 2.43 22.07
CA VAL A 340 1.38 1.20 21.64
C VAL A 340 1.46 0.20 22.78
N GLU A 341 1.33 -1.08 22.45
CA GLU A 341 1.43 -2.18 23.41
C GLU A 341 2.16 -3.36 22.76
N ALA A 342 3.25 -3.80 23.41
CA ALA A 342 3.93 -5.02 23.02
C ALA A 342 3.23 -6.25 23.64
N VAL A 343 3.21 -7.36 22.91
CA VAL A 343 2.71 -8.63 23.41
C VAL A 343 3.54 -9.78 22.84
N THR A 344 3.91 -10.72 23.71
CA THR A 344 4.43 -12.02 23.30
C THR A 344 3.35 -13.04 23.54
N PHE A 345 2.89 -13.72 22.50
CA PHE A 345 1.91 -14.79 22.68
C PHE A 345 2.61 -16.10 23.10
N ASP A 346 1.98 -16.87 24.00
CA ASP A 346 2.55 -18.10 24.58
C ASP A 346 3.07 -19.11 23.54
N HIS A 347 2.38 -19.18 22.40
CA HIS A 347 2.70 -20.11 21.31
C HIS A 347 3.76 -19.54 20.35
N ARG A 348 4.27 -18.33 20.59
CA ARG A 348 5.35 -17.64 19.84
C ARG A 348 6.29 -16.88 20.78
N PRO A 349 6.98 -17.55 21.73
CA PRO A 349 7.79 -16.88 22.76
C PRO A 349 9.02 -16.12 22.22
N ARG A 350 9.31 -16.22 20.92
CA ARG A 350 10.42 -15.53 20.23
C ARG A 350 9.96 -14.35 19.38
N THR A 351 8.66 -14.09 19.33
CA THR A 351 8.08 -13.03 18.51
C THR A 351 7.33 -12.07 19.39
N VAL A 352 7.82 -10.83 19.42
CA VAL A 352 7.13 -9.71 20.05
C VAL A 352 6.28 -9.04 18.97
N PHE A 353 4.98 -8.99 19.19
CA PHE A 353 4.06 -8.22 18.37
C PHE A 353 3.85 -6.87 19.02
N ILE A 354 3.81 -5.81 18.23
CA ILE A 354 3.57 -4.45 18.71
C ILE A 354 2.31 -3.96 18.01
N PHE A 355 1.29 -3.67 18.80
CA PHE A 355 0.03 -3.12 18.32
C PHE A 355 -0.01 -1.64 18.63
N GLY A 356 -0.57 -0.85 17.72
CA GLY A 356 -0.84 0.53 18.03
C GLY A 356 -1.92 1.15 17.18
N SER A 357 -2.43 2.26 17.68
CA SER A 357 -3.35 3.17 17.00
C SER A 357 -3.14 4.56 17.60
N GLY A 358 -3.60 5.61 16.91
CA GLY A 358 -3.38 6.97 17.39
C GLY A 358 -4.39 7.97 16.87
N THR A 359 -4.39 9.12 17.53
CA THR A 359 -5.13 10.34 17.15
C THR A 359 -4.15 11.37 16.61
N TYR A 360 -4.67 12.32 15.84
CA TYR A 360 -3.89 13.42 15.27
C TYR A 360 -4.23 14.72 15.99
N GLU A 361 -3.21 15.55 16.23
CA GLU A 361 -3.44 16.93 16.66
C GLU A 361 -4.04 17.73 15.49
N PRO A 362 -4.78 18.83 15.75
CA PRO A 362 -5.30 19.70 14.70
C PRO A 362 -4.16 20.14 13.77
N PHE A 363 -4.32 19.88 12.46
CA PHE A 363 -3.33 20.25 11.47
C PHE A 363 -3.35 21.77 11.25
N GLU A 364 -2.22 22.42 11.54
CA GLU A 364 -2.00 23.82 11.20
C GLU A 364 -1.16 23.85 9.91
N PRO A 365 -1.76 24.16 8.74
CA PRO A 365 -1.00 24.20 7.50
C PRO A 365 0.09 25.27 7.60
N ASP A 366 1.33 24.89 7.25
CA ASP A 366 2.49 25.78 7.21
C ASP A 366 2.14 27.06 6.43
N GLY A 367 2.01 28.19 7.14
CA GLY A 367 1.69 29.49 6.53
C GLY A 367 0.25 29.97 6.71
N ALA A 368 -0.59 29.32 7.54
CA ALA A 368 -1.77 29.98 8.11
C ALA A 368 -1.41 31.04 9.18
N GLY A 369 -0.12 31.13 9.54
CA GLY A 369 0.43 32.19 10.38
C GLY A 369 0.20 33.54 9.73
N ASP A 370 -0.70 34.31 10.35
CA ASP A 370 -0.88 35.75 10.16
C ASP A 370 -0.97 36.19 8.70
N MET A 371 -2.10 35.86 8.04
CA MET A 371 -2.70 36.91 7.21
C MET A 371 -3.05 38.04 8.18
N ASP A 372 -2.08 38.93 8.40
CA ASP A 372 -2.21 40.17 9.16
C ASP A 372 -3.55 40.80 8.79
N SER A 373 -4.50 40.70 9.71
CA SER A 373 -5.72 41.50 9.70
C SER A 373 -5.32 42.94 10.09
N ASP A 374 -4.41 43.53 9.34
CA ASP A 374 -4.05 44.93 9.45
C ASP A 374 -5.19 45.73 8.83
N GLY A 375 -6.13 46.08 9.72
CA GLY A 375 -6.85 47.35 9.70
C GLY A 375 -7.55 47.72 8.41
N ASP A 376 -8.83 47.35 8.30
CA ASP A 376 -9.79 48.34 7.83
C ASP A 376 -11.08 48.25 8.67
N ASP A 377 -11.33 49.32 9.42
CA ASP A 377 -12.49 49.56 10.25
C ASP A 377 -13.76 49.66 9.38
N GLY A 378 -14.28 48.52 8.94
CA GLY A 378 -15.51 48.40 8.16
C GLY A 378 -16.66 47.84 9.00
N CYS A 379 -17.58 48.71 9.41
CA CYS A 379 -18.80 48.43 10.16
C CYS A 379 -19.44 47.04 9.93
N ALA A 380 -19.65 46.33 11.04
CA ALA A 380 -20.39 45.08 11.12
C ALA A 380 -21.80 45.18 10.49
N ILE A 381 -22.06 44.35 9.47
CA ILE A 381 -23.40 43.84 9.20
C ILE A 381 -23.40 42.38 9.63
N ALA A 382 -24.17 42.08 10.67
CA ALA A 382 -24.50 40.72 11.07
C ALA A 382 -25.28 40.05 9.92
N GLY A 383 -24.59 39.24 9.13
CA GLY A 383 -25.16 38.30 8.18
C GLY A 383 -25.07 36.90 8.77
N THR A 384 -26.23 36.26 8.94
CA THR A 384 -26.38 34.89 9.41
C THR A 384 -25.58 33.90 8.55
N ASP A 385 -24.76 33.06 9.19
CA ASP A 385 -23.96 32.02 8.56
C ASP A 385 -24.81 31.04 7.75
N SER A 386 -24.87 31.26 6.44
CA SER A 386 -25.28 30.27 5.46
C SER A 386 -24.05 29.81 4.68
N LYS A 387 -23.63 28.57 4.90
CA LYS A 387 -22.57 27.90 4.13
C LYS A 387 -22.88 28.02 2.62
N PRO A 388 -22.01 28.65 1.80
CA PRO A 388 -22.29 28.95 0.39
C PRO A 388 -22.45 27.71 -0.50
N TRP A 389 -21.97 26.54 -0.05
CA TRP A 389 -22.15 25.27 -0.75
C TRP A 389 -23.63 24.82 -0.84
N SER A 390 -24.46 25.15 0.16
CA SER A 390 -25.87 24.76 0.15
C SER A 390 -26.69 25.52 -0.90
N ALA A 391 -26.33 26.77 -1.21
CA ALA A 391 -27.03 27.58 -2.21
C ALA A 391 -26.72 27.10 -3.64
N VAL A 392 -25.46 26.72 -3.92
CA VAL A 392 -25.06 26.17 -5.22
C VAL A 392 -25.69 24.78 -5.44
N PHE A 393 -25.72 23.93 -4.41
CA PHE A 393 -26.34 22.61 -4.50
C PHE A 393 -27.85 22.68 -4.71
N ASN A 394 -28.54 23.58 -4.00
CA ASN A 394 -29.98 23.82 -4.19
C ASN A 394 -30.28 24.38 -5.58
N LEU A 395 -29.46 25.29 -6.11
CA LEU A 395 -29.64 25.81 -7.46
C LEU A 395 -29.48 24.68 -8.50
N PHE A 396 -28.51 23.79 -8.32
CA PHE A 396 -28.28 22.67 -9.24
C PHE A 396 -29.46 21.67 -9.23
N LEU A 397 -30.00 21.34 -8.06
CA LEU A 397 -31.19 20.48 -7.94
C LEU A 397 -32.43 21.09 -8.59
N VAL A 398 -32.63 22.41 -8.45
CA VAL A 398 -33.76 23.11 -9.09
C VAL A 398 -33.60 23.10 -10.61
N VAL A 399 -32.41 23.40 -11.13
CA VAL A 399 -32.15 23.37 -12.59
C VAL A 399 -32.31 21.95 -13.14
N PHE A 400 -31.79 20.93 -12.45
CA PHE A 400 -31.92 19.53 -12.86
C PHE A 400 -33.40 19.07 -12.88
N SER A 401 -34.17 19.46 -11.86
CA SER A 401 -35.61 19.16 -11.80
C SER A 401 -36.41 19.81 -12.93
N ILE A 402 -36.06 21.05 -13.29
CA ILE A 402 -36.67 21.76 -14.43
C ILE A 402 -36.32 21.04 -15.75
N CYS A 403 -35.07 20.64 -15.95
CA CYS A 403 -34.65 19.90 -17.14
C CYS A 403 -35.36 18.55 -17.30
N ILE A 404 -35.54 17.79 -16.21
CA ILE A 404 -36.31 16.54 -16.22
C ILE A 404 -37.77 16.81 -16.60
N ALA A 405 -38.39 17.85 -16.04
CA ALA A 405 -39.78 18.21 -16.34
C ALA A 405 -39.96 18.61 -17.82
N PHE A 406 -39.02 19.34 -18.40
CA PHE A 406 -39.04 19.67 -19.84
C PHE A 406 -38.85 18.44 -20.72
N TRP A 407 -37.94 17.54 -20.36
CA TRP A 407 -37.72 16.30 -21.11
C TRP A 407 -38.94 15.36 -21.10
N TRP A 408 -39.62 15.24 -19.95
CA TRP A 408 -40.88 14.49 -19.85
C TRP A 408 -42.03 15.13 -20.63
N ARG A 409 -42.13 16.46 -20.61
CA ARG A 409 -43.14 17.20 -21.38
C ARG A 409 -42.97 17.03 -22.89
N ASP A 410 -41.74 16.94 -23.38
CA ASP A 410 -41.48 16.75 -24.82
C ASP A 410 -41.76 15.31 -25.28
N ARG A 411 -41.52 14.32 -24.41
CA ARG A 411 -41.88 12.91 -24.69
C ARG A 411 -43.37 12.61 -24.64
N SER A 412 -44.15 13.31 -23.83
CA SER A 412 -45.61 13.09 -23.72
C SER A 412 -46.43 13.67 -24.89
N LYS A 413 -45.78 14.37 -25.83
CA LYS A 413 -46.40 14.92 -27.04
C LYS A 413 -46.12 14.11 -28.32
N LYS A 414 -45.40 12.99 -28.20
CA LYS A 414 -45.29 11.96 -29.23
C LYS A 414 -46.15 10.78 -28.80
#